data_AF-A0A959TYV9-F1
#
_entry.id   AF-A0A959TYV9-F1
#
_cell.length_a   1.000
_cell.length_b   1.000
_cell.length_c   1.000
_cell.angle_alpha   90.00
_cell.angle_beta   90.00
_cell.angle_gamma   90.00
#
_symmetry.space_group_name_H-M   'P 1'
#
loop_
_entity.id
_entity.type
_entity.pdbx_description
1 polymer ?
#
loop_
_entity_poly.entity_id
_entity_poly.type
_entity_poly.pdbx_seq_one_letter_code
_entity_poly.pdbx_strand_id
1 'polypeptide(L)'
;MLAACLGTLPLTAQEWDISGNIGNDPQDNYVGNNDNVPLNFRTDSLFRMRLYDTKEATINGFSNIIQNGFLGITTQEQFYTGSVGPFSRIHLVDSALNSTLVYAQDFGYRPWMRNGITMTGNADQCYFGHKYKGTDTSDVVIQWSDNPASAPWGTDRLKFIFTNDYTSSQGTGARSLEGLETFRIYVPSDTQGFVGVGDFYAATVANGGVLVDPEERFDVLDGRVRIRQLPIEAPMDTVEKVIVVNEDGVLGWLDMDDLPSENRWR
;
A
#
# COMPACT_ATOMS: atom_id res chain seq x y z
N MET A 1 -62.42 12.10 -39.02
CA MET A 1 -61.04 11.64 -39.25
C MET A 1 -60.17 12.31 -38.20
N LEU A 2 -59.97 11.64 -37.06
CA LEU A 2 -59.26 12.18 -35.91
C LEU A 2 -57.81 11.70 -35.99
N ALA A 3 -56.89 12.61 -36.29
CA ALA A 3 -55.46 12.31 -36.31
C ALA A 3 -54.94 12.27 -34.87
N ALA A 4 -54.62 11.08 -34.37
CA ALA A 4 -53.84 10.95 -33.15
C ALA A 4 -52.38 11.29 -33.47
N CYS A 5 -51.94 12.45 -32.98
CA CYS A 5 -50.52 12.78 -32.92
C CYS A 5 -49.87 11.84 -31.89
N LEU A 6 -49.19 10.81 -32.37
CA LEU A 6 -48.27 10.00 -31.57
C LEU A 6 -47.03 10.85 -31.29
N GLY A 7 -47.14 11.71 -30.28
CA GLY A 7 -45.96 12.32 -29.67
C GLY A 7 -45.16 11.23 -28.98
N THR A 8 -43.92 11.03 -29.42
CA THR A 8 -42.93 10.25 -28.66
C THR A 8 -42.74 10.93 -27.31
N LEU A 9 -43.38 10.40 -26.26
CA LEU A 9 -43.04 10.79 -24.90
C LEU A 9 -41.58 10.39 -24.69
N PRO A 10 -40.67 11.31 -24.29
CA PRO A 10 -39.35 10.89 -23.84
C PRO A 10 -39.58 9.96 -22.65
N LEU A 11 -39.30 8.67 -22.86
CA LEU A 11 -39.30 7.69 -21.80
C LEU A 11 -38.13 8.04 -20.89
N THR A 12 -38.38 8.86 -19.87
CA THR A 12 -37.48 8.98 -18.72
C THR A 12 -37.65 7.72 -17.89
N ALA A 13 -37.16 6.58 -18.39
CA ALA A 13 -37.17 5.32 -17.66
C ALA A 13 -36.20 5.44 -16.49
N GLN A 14 -36.71 5.88 -15.34
CA GLN A 14 -36.08 5.62 -14.06
C GLN A 14 -36.81 4.41 -13.46
N GLU A 15 -36.62 3.25 -14.09
CA GLU A 15 -37.21 2.00 -13.63
C GLU A 15 -36.17 1.28 -12.76
N TRP A 16 -36.41 1.26 -11.46
CA TRP A 16 -35.80 0.32 -10.53
C TRP A 16 -36.85 -0.74 -10.23
N ASP A 17 -36.69 -1.93 -10.81
CA ASP A 17 -37.58 -3.05 -10.54
C ASP A 17 -36.99 -3.94 -9.42
N ILE A 18 -37.85 -4.40 -8.52
CA ILE A 18 -37.54 -5.35 -7.46
C ILE A 18 -37.78 -6.81 -7.88
N SER A 19 -38.44 -7.03 -9.03
CA SER A 19 -38.84 -8.36 -9.48
C SER A 19 -37.74 -9.12 -10.25
N GLY A 20 -36.66 -8.43 -10.64
CA GLY A 20 -35.50 -9.01 -11.34
C GLY A 20 -35.82 -9.48 -12.77
N ASN A 21 -34.77 -9.70 -13.58
CA ASN A 21 -34.96 -10.11 -14.98
C ASN A 21 -34.89 -11.65 -15.11
N ILE A 22 -35.87 -12.28 -15.78
CA ILE A 22 -35.84 -13.70 -16.17
C ILE A 22 -35.37 -13.87 -17.62
N GLY A 23 -34.68 -14.97 -17.93
CA GLY A 23 -34.26 -15.30 -19.30
C GLY A 23 -33.11 -14.45 -19.86
N ASN A 24 -32.23 -13.92 -19.00
CA ASN A 24 -31.12 -13.07 -19.43
C ASN A 24 -30.05 -13.82 -20.23
N ASP A 25 -29.53 -13.15 -21.25
CA ASP A 25 -28.29 -13.49 -21.95
C ASP A 25 -27.22 -12.44 -21.60
N PRO A 26 -26.06 -12.80 -21.02
CA PRO A 26 -25.03 -11.83 -20.67
C PRO A 26 -24.43 -11.07 -21.87
N GLN A 27 -24.61 -11.54 -23.10
CA GLN A 27 -24.17 -10.84 -24.30
C GLN A 27 -25.06 -9.64 -24.65
N ASP A 28 -26.37 -9.76 -24.38
CA ASP A 28 -27.39 -8.75 -24.72
C ASP A 28 -27.91 -7.99 -23.48
N ASN A 29 -27.76 -8.56 -22.29
CA ASN A 29 -28.26 -8.02 -21.03
C ASN A 29 -27.09 -7.77 -20.08
N TYR A 30 -26.60 -6.53 -20.07
CA TYR A 30 -25.50 -6.11 -19.22
C TYR A 30 -25.71 -4.71 -18.67
N VAL A 31 -25.04 -4.41 -17.56
CA VAL A 31 -24.95 -3.05 -17.02
C VAL A 31 -23.78 -2.35 -17.73
N GLY A 32 -24.09 -1.52 -18.73
CA GLY A 32 -23.08 -0.88 -19.56
C GLY A 32 -23.68 -0.08 -20.71
N ASN A 33 -22.86 0.29 -21.68
CA ASN A 33 -23.26 0.99 -22.89
C ASN A 33 -22.40 0.55 -24.08
N ASN A 34 -22.91 0.72 -25.30
CA ASN A 34 -22.19 0.44 -26.55
C ASN A 34 -21.40 1.66 -27.07
N ASP A 35 -21.51 2.81 -26.40
CA ASP A 35 -21.04 4.10 -26.92
C ASP A 35 -19.56 4.37 -26.63
N ASN A 36 -18.84 3.39 -26.07
CA ASN A 36 -17.48 3.55 -25.56
C ASN A 36 -17.38 4.79 -24.66
N VAL A 37 -18.22 4.84 -23.63
CA VAL A 37 -18.16 5.86 -22.58
C VAL A 37 -18.11 5.22 -21.19
N PRO A 38 -17.51 5.88 -20.19
CA PRO A 38 -17.41 5.31 -18.84
C PRO A 38 -18.78 5.08 -18.19
N LEU A 39 -18.88 4.02 -17.39
CA LEU A 39 -20.03 3.83 -16.50
C LEU A 39 -19.78 4.57 -15.18
N ASN A 40 -20.74 5.43 -14.80
CA ASN A 40 -20.61 6.32 -13.65
C ASN A 40 -21.60 5.95 -12.55
N PHE A 41 -21.08 5.84 -11.33
CA PHE A 41 -21.88 5.60 -10.13
C PHE A 41 -21.83 6.86 -9.27
N ARG A 42 -23.01 7.39 -8.96
CA ARG A 42 -23.17 8.65 -8.24
C ARG A 42 -24.12 8.49 -7.07
N THR A 43 -23.88 9.26 -6.02
CA THR A 43 -24.85 9.50 -4.94
C THR A 43 -24.98 11.00 -4.74
N ASP A 44 -26.22 11.49 -4.63
CA ASP A 44 -26.51 12.93 -4.56
C ASP A 44 -25.86 13.72 -5.72
N SER A 45 -25.92 13.18 -6.93
CA SER A 45 -25.26 13.72 -8.13
C SER A 45 -23.72 13.79 -8.12
N LEU A 46 -23.06 13.41 -7.03
CA LEU A 46 -21.61 13.39 -6.88
C LEU A 46 -21.00 12.06 -7.36
N PHE A 47 -19.86 12.09 -8.04
CA PHE A 47 -19.15 10.87 -8.44
C PHE A 47 -18.62 10.08 -7.23
N ARG A 48 -18.86 8.77 -7.23
CA ARG A 48 -18.36 7.82 -6.21
C ARG A 48 -17.47 6.74 -6.81
N MET A 49 -17.83 6.27 -8.01
CA MET A 49 -17.11 5.22 -8.70
C MET A 49 -17.25 5.39 -10.22
N ARG A 50 -16.18 5.07 -10.97
CA ARG A 50 -16.21 5.07 -12.44
C ARG A 50 -15.46 3.88 -13.00
N LEU A 51 -16.12 3.10 -13.86
CA LEU A 51 -15.51 2.06 -14.69
C LEU A 51 -15.14 2.65 -16.04
N TYR A 52 -13.84 2.61 -16.37
CA TYR A 52 -13.31 3.19 -17.61
C TYR A 52 -13.60 2.31 -18.82
N ASP A 53 -13.94 2.96 -19.93
CA ASP A 53 -14.09 2.42 -21.28
C ASP A 53 -12.71 2.24 -21.93
N THR A 54 -12.51 2.65 -23.19
CA THR A 54 -11.18 2.69 -23.81
C THR A 54 -10.48 4.00 -23.47
N LYS A 55 -9.43 3.94 -22.65
CA LYS A 55 -8.68 5.13 -22.24
C LYS A 55 -7.19 4.86 -22.08
N GLU A 56 -6.41 5.87 -22.44
CA GLU A 56 -4.98 5.95 -22.16
C GLU A 56 -4.66 7.19 -21.33
N ALA A 57 -3.63 7.07 -20.50
CA ALA A 57 -3.08 8.17 -19.73
C ALA A 57 -1.54 8.16 -19.75
N THR A 58 -0.97 9.29 -19.33
CA THR A 58 0.40 9.34 -18.85
C THR A 58 0.37 9.35 -17.33
N ILE A 59 1.07 8.41 -16.70
CA ILE A 59 1.14 8.27 -15.23
C ILE A 59 2.63 8.23 -14.87
N ASN A 60 3.09 9.13 -14.01
CA ASN A 60 4.49 9.22 -13.59
C ASN A 60 5.48 9.27 -14.77
N GLY A 61 5.14 10.05 -15.80
CA GLY A 61 5.93 10.15 -17.04
C GLY A 61 5.90 8.93 -17.96
N PHE A 62 5.28 7.81 -17.55
CA PHE A 62 5.06 6.67 -18.44
C PHE A 62 3.83 6.94 -19.33
N SER A 63 4.04 7.07 -20.64
CA SER A 63 2.98 7.28 -21.62
C SER A 63 2.30 5.97 -22.04
N ASN A 64 1.13 6.09 -22.67
CA ASN A 64 0.35 4.98 -23.26
C ASN A 64 -0.04 3.91 -22.23
N ILE A 65 -0.36 4.34 -21.00
CA ILE A 65 -0.91 3.44 -19.99
C ILE A 65 -2.36 3.16 -20.34
N ILE A 66 -2.63 1.95 -20.82
CA ILE A 66 -3.99 1.50 -21.15
C ILE A 66 -4.75 1.20 -19.85
N GLN A 67 -5.81 1.98 -19.61
CA GLN A 67 -6.67 1.95 -18.42
C GLN A 67 -8.01 1.24 -18.65
N ASN A 68 -8.11 0.46 -19.73
CA ASN A 68 -9.37 -0.17 -20.13
C ASN A 68 -9.92 -1.08 -19.04
N GLY A 69 -11.15 -0.81 -18.60
CA GLY A 69 -11.79 -1.53 -17.50
C GLY A 69 -11.11 -1.32 -16.15
N PHE A 70 -10.40 -0.22 -15.93
CA PHE A 70 -9.97 0.19 -14.61
C PHE A 70 -11.14 0.85 -13.86
N LEU A 71 -11.21 0.57 -12.56
CA LEU A 71 -12.27 1.04 -11.68
C LEU A 71 -11.67 1.99 -10.63
N GLY A 72 -12.11 3.25 -10.65
CA GLY A 72 -11.82 4.20 -9.56
C GLY A 72 -12.95 4.21 -8.55
N ILE A 73 -12.63 4.33 -7.27
CA ILE A 73 -13.57 4.55 -6.16
C ILE A 73 -13.05 5.71 -5.32
N THR A 74 -13.83 6.78 -5.18
CA THR A 74 -13.40 7.99 -4.47
C THR A 74 -14.55 8.93 -4.15
N THR A 75 -14.36 9.77 -3.13
CA THR A 75 -15.18 10.97 -2.89
C THR A 75 -14.66 12.21 -3.64
N GLN A 76 -13.47 12.12 -4.27
CA GLN A 76 -12.79 13.23 -4.93
C GLN A 76 -13.18 13.35 -6.41
N GLU A 77 -14.18 14.17 -6.73
CA GLU A 77 -14.71 14.26 -8.10
C GLU A 77 -13.68 14.67 -9.16
N GLN A 78 -12.71 15.52 -8.76
CA GLN A 78 -11.64 15.98 -9.65
C GLN A 78 -10.67 14.85 -10.07
N PHE A 79 -10.67 13.72 -9.37
CA PHE A 79 -9.92 12.53 -9.78
C PHE A 79 -10.34 12.05 -11.17
N TYR A 80 -11.61 12.24 -11.53
CA TYR A 80 -12.17 11.78 -12.79
C TYR A 80 -12.16 12.82 -13.91
N THR A 81 -11.86 14.08 -13.58
CA THR A 81 -11.70 15.17 -14.56
C THR A 81 -10.22 15.40 -14.89
N GLY A 82 -9.31 14.98 -14.01
CA GLY A 82 -7.88 14.97 -14.26
C GLY A 82 -7.47 13.97 -15.35
N SER A 83 -6.31 14.25 -15.96
CA SER A 83 -5.74 13.43 -17.05
C SER A 83 -5.29 12.04 -16.60
N VAL A 84 -5.14 11.81 -15.29
CA VAL A 84 -4.51 10.59 -14.75
C VAL A 84 -5.54 9.47 -14.54
N GLY A 85 -6.59 9.66 -13.73
CA GLY A 85 -7.55 8.58 -13.42
C GLY A 85 -6.94 7.40 -12.64
N PRO A 86 -7.59 6.21 -12.62
CA PRO A 86 -7.12 5.01 -11.92
C PRO A 86 -5.75 4.50 -12.41
N PHE A 87 -4.85 4.13 -11.50
CA PHE A 87 -3.50 3.69 -11.87
C PHE A 87 -3.42 2.18 -12.18
N SER A 88 -4.32 1.41 -11.57
CA SER A 88 -4.44 -0.04 -11.72
C SER A 88 -5.90 -0.46 -11.90
N ARG A 89 -6.16 -1.78 -12.01
CA ARG A 89 -7.50 -2.36 -12.16
C ARG A 89 -8.50 -1.82 -11.15
N ILE A 90 -8.11 -1.66 -9.89
CA ILE A 90 -8.91 -1.02 -8.85
C ILE A 90 -8.06 0.08 -8.21
N HIS A 91 -8.59 1.29 -8.13
CA HIS A 91 -7.93 2.41 -7.46
C HIS A 91 -8.85 3.01 -6.41
N LEU A 92 -8.43 2.93 -5.15
CA LEU A 92 -9.09 3.58 -4.02
C LEU A 92 -8.41 4.92 -3.75
N VAL A 93 -9.19 6.00 -3.75
CA VAL A 93 -8.65 7.35 -3.59
C VAL A 93 -9.37 8.07 -2.47
N ASP A 94 -8.59 8.61 -1.53
CA ASP A 94 -9.08 9.48 -0.47
C ASP A 94 -8.22 10.74 -0.37
N SER A 95 -8.82 11.85 0.08
CA SER A 95 -8.10 13.08 0.40
C SER A 95 -9.02 14.09 1.05
N ALA A 96 -8.52 14.78 2.07
CA ALA A 96 -9.17 15.98 2.61
C ALA A 96 -8.90 17.24 1.75
N LEU A 97 -7.94 17.19 0.83
CA LEU A 97 -7.49 18.31 0.01
C LEU A 97 -7.78 18.09 -1.48
N ASN A 98 -8.30 19.13 -2.13
CA ASN A 98 -8.60 19.19 -3.56
C ASN A 98 -7.34 19.49 -4.40
N SER A 99 -6.34 18.60 -4.37
CA SER A 99 -5.11 18.73 -5.14
C SER A 99 -4.69 17.38 -5.72
N THR A 100 -4.46 17.32 -7.04
CA THR A 100 -3.97 16.10 -7.73
C THR A 100 -2.70 15.56 -7.11
N LEU A 101 -1.82 16.42 -6.59
CA LEU A 101 -0.58 16.03 -5.91
C LEU A 101 -0.83 15.30 -4.58
N VAL A 102 -2.02 15.44 -4.00
CA VAL A 102 -2.39 14.84 -2.71
C VAL A 102 -3.26 13.61 -2.91
N TYR A 103 -4.30 13.70 -3.73
CA TYR A 103 -5.22 12.58 -3.93
C TYR A 103 -4.77 11.58 -5.00
N ALA A 104 -3.84 11.94 -5.88
CA ALA A 104 -3.38 11.10 -6.98
C ALA A 104 -1.84 11.17 -7.15
N GLN A 105 -1.10 10.99 -6.06
CA GLN A 105 0.36 10.92 -6.09
C GLN A 105 0.83 9.75 -6.96
N ASP A 106 1.60 10.04 -8.02
CA ASP A 106 2.00 9.03 -9.01
C ASP A 106 3.48 8.64 -8.96
N PHE A 107 4.33 9.28 -8.15
CA PHE A 107 5.80 9.06 -8.15
C PHE A 107 6.24 7.59 -7.94
N GLY A 108 5.49 6.81 -7.17
CA GLY A 108 5.72 5.37 -6.98
C GLY A 108 5.33 4.49 -8.16
N TYR A 109 4.48 5.00 -9.05
CA TYR A 109 3.87 4.20 -10.11
C TYR A 109 4.91 3.58 -11.04
N ARG A 110 4.66 2.33 -11.44
CA ARG A 110 5.40 1.65 -12.51
C ARG A 110 4.42 0.95 -13.44
N PRO A 111 4.70 0.84 -14.76
CA PRO A 111 3.77 0.23 -15.73
C PRO A 111 3.38 -1.23 -15.46
N TRP A 112 4.07 -1.95 -14.57
CA TRP A 112 3.69 -3.29 -14.16
C TRP A 112 2.56 -3.31 -13.12
N MET A 113 2.26 -2.19 -12.46
CA MET A 113 1.19 -2.04 -11.46
C MET A 113 -0.19 -1.96 -12.13
N ARG A 114 -0.58 -3.03 -12.84
CA ARG A 114 -1.85 -3.06 -13.61
C ARG A 114 -2.87 -3.95 -12.94
N ASN A 115 -2.54 -5.22 -12.72
CA ASN A 115 -3.47 -6.18 -12.14
C ASN A 115 -3.39 -6.17 -10.60
N GLY A 116 -4.09 -5.24 -9.98
CA GLY A 116 -4.07 -5.08 -8.53
C GLY A 116 -4.86 -3.86 -8.05
N ILE A 117 -4.68 -3.55 -6.78
CA ILE A 117 -5.32 -2.45 -6.06
C ILE A 117 -4.27 -1.38 -5.78
N THR A 118 -4.47 -0.18 -6.30
CA THR A 118 -3.71 1.02 -5.91
C THR A 118 -4.52 1.80 -4.89
N MET A 119 -3.84 2.33 -3.87
CA MET A 119 -4.42 3.33 -2.97
C MET A 119 -3.58 4.60 -3.05
N THR A 120 -4.25 5.75 -3.13
CA THR A 120 -3.60 7.06 -3.02
C THR A 120 -4.40 7.98 -2.11
N GLY A 121 -3.69 8.88 -1.46
CA GLY A 121 -4.24 9.87 -0.55
C GLY A 121 -3.15 10.43 0.33
N ASN A 122 -3.38 11.60 0.92
CA ASN A 122 -2.39 12.28 1.76
C ASN A 122 -1.02 12.54 1.07
N ALA A 123 -0.98 12.59 -0.27
CA ALA A 123 0.22 12.66 -1.09
C ALA A 123 1.06 11.37 -1.15
N ASP A 124 0.47 10.24 -0.76
CA ASP A 124 1.12 8.93 -0.68
C ASP A 124 0.53 7.95 -1.69
N GLN A 125 1.27 6.87 -1.98
CA GLN A 125 0.83 5.80 -2.87
C GLN A 125 1.23 4.41 -2.35
N CYS A 126 0.33 3.44 -2.52
CA CYS A 126 0.67 2.03 -2.39
C CYS A 126 -0.08 1.15 -3.41
N TYR A 127 0.41 -0.07 -3.57
CA TYR A 127 -0.09 -1.05 -4.51
C TYR A 127 -0.02 -2.47 -3.91
N PHE A 128 -1.09 -3.22 -4.10
CA PHE A 128 -1.11 -4.66 -3.88
C PHE A 128 -1.57 -5.38 -5.15
N GLY A 129 -0.76 -6.29 -5.66
CA GLY A 129 -1.14 -7.06 -6.84
C GLY A 129 0.02 -7.78 -7.51
N HIS A 130 -0.14 -8.11 -8.79
CA HIS A 130 0.84 -8.91 -9.50
C HIS A 130 1.89 -8.11 -10.24
N LYS A 131 3.14 -8.55 -10.12
CA LYS A 131 4.25 -8.15 -10.99
C LYS A 131 4.61 -9.30 -11.92
N TYR A 132 4.20 -9.19 -13.17
CA TYR A 132 4.48 -10.19 -14.20
C TYR A 132 5.95 -10.17 -14.60
N LYS A 133 6.55 -11.35 -14.73
CA LYS A 133 7.94 -11.56 -15.16
C LYS A 133 8.03 -12.25 -16.53
N GLY A 134 6.94 -12.82 -17.02
CA GLY A 134 6.87 -13.55 -18.28
C GLY A 134 5.61 -14.40 -18.36
N THR A 135 5.59 -15.35 -19.29
CA THR A 135 4.52 -16.35 -19.37
C THR A 135 4.49 -17.18 -18.10
N ASP A 136 3.33 -17.27 -17.47
CA ASP A 136 3.08 -18.07 -16.26
C ASP A 136 4.07 -17.82 -15.11
N THR A 137 4.59 -16.59 -15.02
CA THR A 137 5.52 -16.18 -13.95
C THR A 137 5.11 -14.81 -13.42
N SER A 138 4.60 -14.81 -12.18
CA SER A 138 4.08 -13.61 -11.51
C SER A 138 4.48 -13.61 -10.04
N ASP A 139 4.96 -12.49 -9.53
CA ASP A 139 5.07 -12.27 -8.10
C ASP A 139 3.80 -11.57 -7.59
N VAL A 140 3.38 -11.89 -6.36
CA VAL A 140 2.50 -10.99 -5.59
C VAL A 140 3.38 -9.94 -4.92
N VAL A 141 3.00 -8.68 -5.05
CA VAL A 141 3.76 -7.53 -4.55
C VAL A 141 2.86 -6.70 -3.65
N ILE A 142 3.37 -6.41 -2.46
CA ILE A 142 3.00 -5.23 -1.68
C ILE A 142 4.08 -4.20 -1.95
N GLN A 143 3.69 -3.06 -2.51
CA GLN A 143 4.56 -1.93 -2.75
C GLN A 143 3.94 -0.70 -2.09
N TRP A 144 4.78 0.11 -1.46
CA TRP A 144 4.43 1.46 -1.04
C TRP A 144 5.49 2.40 -1.59
N SER A 145 5.13 3.65 -1.75
CA SER A 145 6.07 4.71 -2.11
C SER A 145 5.68 5.97 -1.41
N ASP A 146 6.71 6.69 -1.04
CA ASP A 146 6.68 8.10 -0.71
C ASP A 146 8.12 8.64 -0.81
N ASN A 147 8.38 9.87 -0.38
CA ASN A 147 9.66 10.55 -0.30
C ASN A 147 10.74 9.70 0.45
N PRO A 148 11.70 9.10 -0.28
CA PRO A 148 12.89 8.54 0.34
C PRO A 148 13.82 9.68 0.79
N ALA A 149 14.55 9.49 1.88
CA ALA A 149 15.40 10.49 2.55
C ALA A 149 14.65 11.56 3.34
N SER A 150 15.42 12.35 4.10
CA SER A 150 15.04 13.49 4.95
C SER A 150 14.38 14.66 4.20
N ALA A 151 13.51 14.36 3.24
CA ALA A 151 12.52 15.29 2.73
C ALA A 151 11.79 15.96 3.91
N PRO A 152 11.40 17.23 3.80
CA PRO A 152 10.88 18.03 4.91
C PRO A 152 9.67 17.43 5.64
N TRP A 153 9.05 16.40 5.08
CA TRP A 153 7.83 15.75 5.56
C TRP A 153 8.06 14.34 6.14
N GLY A 154 9.30 13.86 6.15
CA GLY A 154 9.67 12.53 6.66
C GLY A 154 9.51 11.41 5.63
N THR A 155 9.95 10.21 5.99
CA THR A 155 9.83 9.00 5.17
C THR A 155 8.68 8.15 5.67
N ASP A 156 7.87 7.59 4.78
CA ASP A 156 6.82 6.65 5.15
C ASP A 156 7.30 5.21 5.42
N ARG A 157 6.53 4.52 6.26
CA ARG A 157 6.85 3.17 6.77
C ARG A 157 5.73 2.21 6.42
N LEU A 158 6.09 1.01 5.94
CA LEU A 158 5.15 -0.10 5.89
C LEU A 158 5.10 -0.78 7.26
N LYS A 159 3.89 -0.94 7.81
CA LYS A 159 3.66 -1.50 9.15
C LYS A 159 2.65 -2.63 9.11
N PHE A 160 2.83 -3.60 10.00
CA PHE A 160 1.85 -4.66 10.25
C PHE A 160 1.36 -4.50 11.68
N ILE A 161 0.09 -4.13 11.82
CA ILE A 161 -0.49 -3.72 13.09
C ILE A 161 -1.63 -4.68 13.44
N PHE A 162 -1.63 -5.15 14.69
CA PHE A 162 -2.74 -5.89 15.26
C PHE A 162 -3.55 -5.00 16.21
N THR A 163 -4.87 -5.03 16.07
CA THR A 163 -5.81 -4.29 16.92
C THR A 163 -6.83 -5.23 17.57
N ASN A 164 -7.23 -4.94 18.80
CA ASN A 164 -8.41 -5.52 19.47
C ASN A 164 -9.16 -4.42 20.25
N ASP A 165 -10.10 -4.78 21.13
CA ASP A 165 -11.03 -3.84 21.78
C ASP A 165 -10.38 -2.54 22.27
N TYR A 166 -10.72 -1.44 21.59
CA TYR A 166 -10.20 -0.11 21.88
C TYR A 166 -10.55 0.35 23.31
N THR A 167 -9.58 0.92 24.01
CA THR A 167 -9.79 1.68 25.25
C THR A 167 -8.92 2.93 25.27
N SER A 168 -9.54 4.07 25.55
CA SER A 168 -8.85 5.37 25.60
C SER A 168 -7.79 5.48 26.70
N SER A 169 -7.76 4.54 27.65
CA SER A 169 -6.76 4.50 28.73
C SER A 169 -5.43 3.86 28.34
N GLN A 170 -5.33 3.22 27.17
CA GLN A 170 -4.09 2.58 26.72
C GLN A 170 -3.36 3.48 25.73
N GLY A 171 -2.11 3.82 26.08
CA GLY A 171 -1.25 4.65 25.24
C GLY A 171 -0.52 3.90 24.12
N THR A 172 -0.36 2.58 24.23
CA THR A 172 0.33 1.70 23.27
C THR A 172 -0.31 0.31 23.21
N GLY A 173 0.09 -0.53 22.25
CA GLY A 173 -0.37 -1.91 22.12
C GLY A 173 -1.77 -2.04 21.50
N ALA A 174 -2.27 -3.28 21.42
CA ALA A 174 -3.41 -3.65 20.55
C ALA A 174 -4.74 -2.95 20.86
N ARG A 175 -4.91 -2.47 22.10
CA ARG A 175 -6.11 -1.77 22.57
C ARG A 175 -5.99 -0.24 22.49
N SER A 176 -4.81 0.28 22.15
CA SER A 176 -4.59 1.72 21.97
C SER A 176 -5.16 2.21 20.63
N LEU A 177 -5.18 3.52 20.44
CA LEU A 177 -5.55 4.12 19.15
C LEU A 177 -4.61 3.69 18.01
N GLU A 178 -3.34 3.44 18.33
CA GLU A 178 -2.27 3.15 17.36
C GLU A 178 -2.15 1.65 17.03
N GLY A 179 -2.72 0.78 17.88
CA GLY A 179 -2.60 -0.67 17.78
C GLY A 179 -1.22 -1.20 18.21
N LEU A 180 -1.06 -2.52 18.16
CA LEU A 180 0.22 -3.21 18.40
C LEU A 180 0.96 -3.34 17.08
N GLU A 181 2.01 -2.57 16.89
CA GLU A 181 2.91 -2.76 15.75
C GLU A 181 3.75 -4.02 15.98
N THR A 182 3.72 -4.94 15.02
CA THR A 182 4.43 -6.22 15.10
C THR A 182 5.61 -6.29 14.14
N PHE A 183 5.59 -5.47 13.09
CA PHE A 183 6.60 -5.44 12.04
C PHE A 183 6.62 -4.07 11.35
N ARG A 184 7.81 -3.59 11.01
CA ARG A 184 8.04 -2.34 10.28
C ARG A 184 9.09 -2.49 9.20
N ILE A 185 8.85 -1.86 8.05
CA ILE A 185 9.86 -1.60 7.03
C ILE A 185 10.05 -0.09 6.89
N TYR A 186 11.30 0.34 6.89
CA TYR A 186 11.72 1.74 6.77
C TYR A 186 12.73 1.89 5.62
N VAL A 187 12.59 2.92 4.78
CA VAL A 187 13.42 3.14 3.58
C VAL A 187 14.08 4.52 3.65
N PRO A 188 15.20 4.67 4.39
CA PRO A 188 15.85 5.98 4.60
C PRO A 188 16.43 6.60 3.33
N SER A 189 16.63 5.84 2.25
CA SER A 189 17.15 6.36 0.98
C SER A 189 16.75 5.44 -0.18
N ASP A 190 16.95 5.92 -1.42
CA ASP A 190 16.69 5.16 -2.66
C ASP A 190 17.45 3.82 -2.77
N THR A 191 18.42 3.58 -1.89
CA THR A 191 19.32 2.40 -1.94
C THR A 191 19.37 1.59 -0.64
N GLN A 192 18.56 1.96 0.36
CA GLN A 192 18.60 1.33 1.68
C GLN A 192 17.19 1.10 2.21
N GLY A 193 16.98 -0.09 2.77
CA GLY A 193 15.78 -0.44 3.52
C GLY A 193 16.16 -1.23 4.76
N PHE A 194 15.44 -0.99 5.85
CA PHE A 194 15.60 -1.61 7.15
C PHE A 194 14.30 -2.27 7.57
N VAL A 195 14.41 -3.38 8.29
CA VAL A 195 13.27 -4.20 8.72
C VAL A 195 13.41 -4.48 10.20
N GLY A 196 12.32 -4.30 10.93
CA GLY A 196 12.26 -4.58 12.35
C GLY A 196 11.01 -5.36 12.72
N VAL A 197 11.14 -6.25 13.71
CA VAL A 197 10.05 -6.96 14.38
C VAL A 197 9.90 -6.37 15.78
N GLY A 198 8.68 -5.99 16.16
CA GLY A 198 8.38 -5.40 17.47
C GLY A 198 7.57 -4.10 17.41
N ASP A 199 7.21 -3.59 18.58
CA ASP A 199 6.38 -2.40 18.74
C ASP A 199 7.23 -1.12 18.77
N PHE A 200 7.58 -0.62 17.57
CA PHE A 200 8.37 0.60 17.43
C PHE A 200 7.60 1.87 17.82
N TYR A 201 6.26 1.82 17.85
CA TYR A 201 5.48 2.93 18.40
C TYR A 201 5.63 3.00 19.92
N ALA A 202 5.49 1.88 20.63
CA ALA A 202 5.76 1.82 22.07
C ALA A 202 7.21 2.22 22.41
N ALA A 203 8.18 1.81 21.59
CA ALA A 203 9.57 2.22 21.75
C ALA A 203 9.74 3.75 21.60
N THR A 204 9.06 4.37 20.63
CA THR A 204 9.05 5.83 20.43
C THR A 204 8.46 6.55 21.65
N VAL A 205 7.35 6.05 22.20
CA VAL A 205 6.73 6.61 23.41
C VAL A 205 7.68 6.50 24.61
N ALA A 206 8.33 5.35 24.79
CA ALA A 206 9.31 5.14 25.86
C ALA A 206 10.55 6.05 25.70
N ASN A 207 10.91 6.42 24.47
CA ASN A 207 11.98 7.35 24.14
C ASN A 207 11.55 8.83 24.16
N GLY A 208 10.53 9.17 24.96
CA GLY A 208 10.06 10.55 25.13
C GLY A 208 9.45 11.17 23.86
N GLY A 209 8.97 10.34 22.93
CA GLY A 209 8.37 10.77 21.66
C GLY A 209 9.37 10.97 20.52
N VAL A 210 10.67 10.73 20.75
CA VAL A 210 11.66 10.72 19.67
C VAL A 210 11.51 9.42 18.88
N LEU A 211 11.25 9.54 17.57
CA LEU A 211 11.01 8.41 16.67
C LEU A 211 12.10 7.35 16.78
N VAL A 212 11.68 6.09 16.97
CA VAL A 212 12.52 4.90 16.91
C VAL A 212 12.15 4.11 15.67
N ASP A 213 13.13 3.86 14.81
CA ASP A 213 13.00 3.06 13.59
C ASP A 213 13.96 1.89 13.58
N PRO A 214 13.72 0.85 12.76
CA PRO A 214 14.70 -0.18 12.51
C PRO A 214 15.96 0.45 11.90
N GLU A 215 17.12 0.19 12.50
CA GLU A 215 18.41 0.71 12.03
C GLU A 215 19.18 -0.35 11.21
N GLU A 216 18.67 -1.58 11.15
CA GLU A 216 19.38 -2.75 10.64
C GLU A 216 18.65 -3.47 9.48
N ARG A 217 19.42 -4.21 8.67
CA ARG A 217 18.90 -5.07 7.58
C ARG A 217 18.65 -6.49 8.10
N PHE A 218 17.41 -6.98 8.04
CA PHE A 218 17.08 -8.35 8.42
C PHE A 218 16.98 -9.27 7.18
N ASP A 219 17.94 -10.20 7.01
CA ASP A 219 17.95 -11.22 5.94
C ASP A 219 18.55 -12.54 6.46
N VAL A 220 17.75 -13.61 6.50
CA VAL A 220 18.23 -14.99 6.77
C VAL A 220 17.52 -15.99 5.87
N LEU A 221 18.24 -16.46 4.84
CA LEU A 221 17.90 -17.64 4.05
C LEU A 221 19.03 -18.67 4.22
N ASP A 222 18.67 -19.93 4.49
CA ASP A 222 19.56 -21.11 4.65
C ASP A 222 20.44 -21.18 5.91
N GLY A 223 19.91 -20.72 7.06
CA GLY A 223 20.40 -21.11 8.39
C GLY A 223 21.73 -20.49 8.83
N ARG A 224 22.20 -19.45 8.14
CA ARG A 224 23.36 -18.65 8.55
C ARG A 224 23.05 -17.16 8.39
N VAL A 225 23.21 -16.40 9.46
CA VAL A 225 23.26 -14.93 9.41
C VAL A 225 24.64 -14.54 8.90
N ARG A 226 24.74 -13.81 7.79
CA ARG A 226 25.99 -13.18 7.34
C ARG A 226 25.85 -11.67 7.45
N ILE A 227 26.48 -11.09 8.47
CA ILE A 227 26.75 -9.65 8.52
C ILE A 227 27.84 -9.36 7.49
N ARG A 228 27.46 -8.90 6.29
CA ARG A 228 28.38 -8.71 5.14
C ARG A 228 29.32 -7.51 5.31
N GLN A 229 28.94 -6.59 6.19
CA GLN A 229 29.70 -5.42 6.56
C GLN A 229 29.35 -5.10 8.01
N LEU A 230 30.25 -5.42 8.93
CA LEU A 230 30.31 -4.74 10.21
C LEU A 230 30.73 -3.28 9.94
N PRO A 231 30.45 -2.31 10.82
CA PRO A 231 30.81 -0.91 10.62
C PRO A 231 32.24 -0.78 10.09
N ILE A 232 32.47 0.19 9.19
CA ILE A 232 33.83 0.56 8.72
C ILE A 232 34.65 1.26 9.81
N GLU A 233 34.06 1.37 11.00
CA GLU A 233 34.67 1.87 12.21
C GLU A 233 35.82 0.96 12.64
N ALA A 234 36.70 1.48 13.49
CA ALA A 234 37.82 0.72 13.99
C ALA A 234 37.30 -0.61 14.58
N PRO A 235 37.94 -1.75 14.26
CA PRO A 235 37.57 -3.01 14.89
C PRO A 235 37.61 -2.83 16.41
N MET A 236 36.60 -3.32 17.12
CA MET A 236 36.69 -3.47 18.57
C MET A 236 37.94 -4.32 18.86
N ASP A 237 38.95 -3.71 19.46
CA ASP A 237 40.20 -4.33 19.87
C ASP A 237 40.11 -4.95 21.27
N THR A 238 38.95 -4.79 21.91
CA THR A 238 38.53 -5.48 23.13
C THR A 238 37.32 -6.37 22.83
N VAL A 239 37.36 -7.62 23.31
CA VAL A 239 36.17 -8.49 23.30
C VAL A 239 35.54 -8.41 24.68
N GLU A 240 34.58 -7.50 24.85
CA GLU A 240 33.85 -7.33 26.11
C GLU A 240 32.72 -8.35 26.26
N LYS A 241 32.05 -8.68 25.15
CA LYS A 241 30.91 -9.61 25.11
C LYS A 241 31.03 -10.56 23.93
N VAL A 242 30.55 -11.78 24.13
CA VAL A 242 30.42 -12.80 23.09
C VAL A 242 28.97 -13.19 22.90
N ILE A 243 28.59 -13.49 21.65
CA ILE A 243 27.28 -14.07 21.35
C ILE A 243 27.37 -15.57 21.58
N VAL A 244 26.49 -16.09 22.43
CA VAL A 244 26.37 -17.53 22.75
C VAL A 244 25.01 -18.04 22.31
N VAL A 245 24.92 -19.35 22.07
CA VAL A 245 23.66 -20.03 21.77
C VAL A 245 23.40 -21.03 22.88
N ASN A 246 22.22 -20.98 23.50
CA ASN A 246 21.84 -21.97 24.52
C ASN A 246 21.39 -23.30 23.87
N GLU A 247 21.10 -24.31 24.68
CA GLU A 247 20.66 -25.63 24.19
C GLU A 247 19.34 -25.59 23.39
N ASP A 248 18.52 -24.56 23.60
CA ASP A 248 17.27 -24.32 22.88
C ASP A 248 17.47 -23.54 21.57
N GLY A 249 18.70 -23.20 21.21
CA GLY A 249 19.01 -22.42 19.99
C GLY A 249 18.77 -20.91 20.11
N VAL A 250 18.54 -20.40 21.33
CA VAL A 250 18.36 -18.97 21.60
C VAL A 250 19.71 -18.27 21.66
N LEU A 251 19.86 -17.21 20.85
CA LEU A 251 21.01 -16.32 20.91
C LEU A 251 20.92 -15.46 22.19
N GLY A 252 22.00 -15.45 22.97
CA GLY A 252 22.22 -14.56 24.10
C GLY A 252 23.61 -13.92 24.04
N TRP A 253 23.91 -13.03 24.97
CA TRP A 253 25.27 -12.53 25.17
C TRP A 253 25.82 -12.99 26.52
N LEU A 254 27.13 -13.21 26.58
CA LEU A 254 27.87 -13.48 27.79
C LEU A 254 29.02 -12.47 27.89
N ASP A 255 29.28 -11.95 29.08
CA ASP A 255 30.48 -11.16 29.32
C ASP A 255 31.70 -12.07 29.12
N MET A 256 32.77 -11.56 28.48
CA MET A 256 33.99 -12.34 28.23
C MET A 256 34.59 -12.90 29.53
N ASP A 257 34.41 -12.18 30.63
CA ASP A 257 34.86 -12.60 31.96
C ASP A 257 34.05 -13.74 32.57
N ASP A 258 32.90 -14.08 32.00
CA ASP A 258 32.07 -15.21 32.40
C ASP A 258 32.24 -16.42 31.49
N LEU A 259 32.98 -16.29 30.37
CA LEU A 259 33.32 -17.44 29.53
C LEU A 259 34.20 -18.43 30.31
N PRO A 260 33.88 -19.73 30.31
CA PRO A 260 34.74 -20.76 30.87
C PRO A 260 36.17 -20.62 30.31
N SER A 261 37.17 -20.63 31.19
CA SER A 261 38.57 -20.35 30.82
C SER A 261 39.11 -21.23 29.67
N GLU A 262 38.57 -22.44 29.53
CA GLU A 262 38.86 -23.40 28.46
C GLU A 262 38.39 -22.96 27.06
N ASN A 263 37.48 -21.98 26.98
CA ASN A 263 36.91 -21.47 25.73
C ASN A 263 37.45 -20.08 25.35
N ARG A 264 38.39 -19.50 26.11
CA ARG A 264 38.91 -18.13 25.88
C ARG A 264 39.98 -18.00 24.79
N TRP A 265 40.46 -19.11 24.22
CA TRP A 265 41.64 -19.11 23.31
C TRP A 265 41.57 -20.12 22.16
N ARG A 266 40.45 -20.20 21.44
CA ARG A 266 40.36 -20.93 20.16
C ARG A 266 39.90 -20.05 19.03
#